data_AF-A0A1C3WIF1-F1
#
_entry.id   AF-A0A1C3WIF1-F1
#
_cell.length_a   1.000
_cell.length_b   1.000
_cell.length_c   1.000
_cell.angle_alpha   90.00
_cell.angle_beta   90.00
_cell.angle_gamma   90.00
#
_symmetry.space_group_name_H-M   'P 1'
#
loop_
_entity.id
_entity.type
_entity.pdbx_description
1 polymer ?
#
loop_
_entity_poly.entity_id
_entity_poly.type
_entity_poly.pdbx_seq_one_letter_code
_entity_poly.pdbx_strand_id
1 'polypeptide(L)'
;MRDFVNATFGSVELDIISQALEEWRTSTGIEHAAPEYEIAAATVVTLFREGNRTLPELQAAISAHRWLSRDAVEMVKVSVNSANKAS
;
A
#
# COMPACT_ATOMS: atom_id res chain seq x y z
N MET A 1 19.38 -11.51 -1.98
CA MET A 1 19.40 -10.49 -3.05
C MET A 1 18.98 -11.04 -4.42
N ARG A 2 19.36 -12.26 -4.82
CA ARG A 2 18.99 -12.80 -6.14
C ARG A 2 17.47 -12.95 -6.33
N ASP A 3 16.76 -13.42 -5.31
CA ASP A 3 15.28 -13.53 -5.30
C ASP A 3 14.55 -12.18 -5.25
N PHE A 4 15.26 -11.10 -4.87
CA PHE A 4 14.70 -9.74 -4.84
C PHE A 4 14.73 -9.08 -6.22
N VAL A 5 15.80 -9.32 -7.00
CA VAL A 5 16.03 -8.67 -8.31
C VAL A 5 15.39 -9.45 -9.47
N ASN A 6 15.25 -10.77 -9.34
CA ASN A 6 14.78 -11.63 -10.43
C ASN A 6 13.34 -12.18 -10.25
N ALA A 7 12.59 -11.62 -9.30
CA ALA A 7 11.19 -12.00 -9.09
C ALA A 7 10.32 -11.47 -10.24
N THR A 8 9.97 -12.37 -11.17
CA THR A 8 8.86 -12.14 -12.10
C THR A 8 7.59 -12.54 -11.37
N PHE A 9 6.63 -11.62 -11.23
CA PHE A 9 5.34 -11.96 -10.64
C PHE A 9 4.52 -12.78 -11.63
N GLY A 10 4.11 -13.98 -11.22
CA GLY A 10 3.07 -14.73 -11.91
C GLY A 10 1.68 -14.22 -11.54
N SER A 11 0.66 -14.84 -12.14
CA SER A 11 -0.74 -14.42 -11.99
C SER A 11 -1.19 -14.46 -10.53
N VAL A 12 -0.75 -15.46 -9.77
CA VAL A 12 -1.11 -15.62 -8.35
C VAL A 12 -0.51 -14.51 -7.51
N GLU A 13 0.77 -14.19 -7.71
CA GLU A 13 1.40 -13.09 -6.97
C GLU A 13 0.76 -11.74 -7.29
N LEU A 14 0.43 -11.50 -8.56
CA LEU A 14 -0.26 -10.27 -8.97
C LEU A 14 -1.67 -10.16 -8.35
N ASP A 15 -2.41 -11.26 -8.23
CA ASP A 15 -3.74 -11.26 -7.61
C ASP A 15 -3.65 -10.90 -6.13
N ILE A 16 -2.68 -11.48 -5.40
CA ILE A 16 -2.44 -11.18 -3.98
C ILE A 16 -2.08 -9.71 -3.78
N ILE A 17 -1.15 -9.18 -4.58
CA ILE A 17 -0.73 -7.78 -4.51
C ILE A 17 -1.90 -6.85 -4.83
N SER A 18 -2.66 -7.15 -5.89
CA SER A 18 -3.79 -6.33 -6.33
C SER A 18 -4.90 -6.31 -5.28
N GLN A 19 -5.23 -7.47 -4.71
CA GLN A 19 -6.24 -7.57 -3.66
C GLN A 19 -5.83 -6.80 -2.39
N ALA A 20 -4.60 -7.00 -1.91
CA ALA A 20 -4.12 -6.29 -0.71
C ALA A 20 -4.11 -4.77 -0.91
N LEU A 21 -3.73 -4.30 -2.10
CA LEU A 21 -3.70 -2.88 -2.42
C LEU A 21 -5.11 -2.29 -2.53
N GLU A 22 -6.08 -3.02 -3.09
CA GLU A 22 -7.47 -2.55 -3.18
C GLU A 22 -8.16 -2.48 -1.81
N GLU A 23 -7.89 -3.44 -0.94
CA GLU A 23 -8.39 -3.43 0.44
C GLU A 23 -7.79 -2.27 1.24
N TRP A 24 -6.48 -2.04 1.13
CA TRP A 24 -5.83 -0.88 1.71
C TRP A 24 -6.43 0.43 1.18
N ARG A 25 -6.61 0.55 -0.13
CA ARG A 25 -7.20 1.71 -0.78
C ARG A 25 -8.63 1.96 -0.32
N THR A 26 -9.45 0.91 -0.24
CA THR A 26 -10.82 0.98 0.28
C THR A 26 -10.84 1.44 1.73
N SER A 27 -9.92 0.94 2.56
CA SER A 27 -9.84 1.31 3.98
C SER A 27 -9.38 2.75 4.22
N THR A 28 -8.56 3.29 3.33
CA THR A 28 -8.01 4.65 3.42
C THR A 28 -8.85 5.67 2.65
N GLY A 29 -9.65 5.23 1.68
CA GLY A 29 -10.40 6.07 0.77
C GLY A 29 -9.50 6.92 -0.14
N ILE A 30 -8.31 6.42 -0.50
CA ILE A 30 -7.42 7.07 -1.46
C ILE A 30 -7.88 6.73 -2.87
N GLU A 31 -7.81 7.69 -3.79
CA GLU A 31 -8.18 7.45 -5.19
C GLU A 31 -7.02 6.82 -5.97
N HIS A 32 -7.32 6.02 -6.99
CA HIS A 32 -6.27 5.42 -7.85
C HIS A 32 -5.37 6.46 -8.54
N ALA A 33 -5.91 7.65 -8.81
CA ALA A 33 -5.17 8.73 -9.46
C ALA A 33 -4.30 9.54 -8.48
N ALA A 34 -4.37 9.24 -7.18
CA ALA A 34 -3.60 9.96 -6.17
C ALA A 34 -2.12 9.50 -6.19
N PRO A 35 -1.15 10.40 -6.07
CA PRO A 35 0.26 10.04 -5.96
C PRO A 35 0.55 9.04 -4.83
N GLU A 36 -0.21 9.12 -3.74
CA GLU A 36 -0.13 8.20 -2.61
C GLU A 36 -0.48 6.76 -3.01
N TYR A 37 -1.36 6.57 -3.98
CA TYR A 37 -1.69 5.23 -4.47
C TYR A 37 -0.49 4.57 -5.17
N GLU A 38 0.24 5.33 -5.99
CA GLU A 38 1.45 4.82 -6.66
C GLU A 38 2.57 4.48 -5.65
N ILE A 39 2.76 5.34 -4.64
CA ILE A 39 3.72 5.10 -3.57
C ILE A 39 3.33 3.84 -2.78
N ALA A 40 2.04 3.70 -2.46
CA ALA A 40 1.54 2.51 -1.76
C ALA A 40 1.74 1.24 -2.59
N ALA A 41 1.46 1.27 -3.89
CA ALA A 41 1.72 0.14 -4.78
C ALA A 41 3.20 -0.29 -4.74
N ALA A 42 4.13 0.66 -4.84
CA ALA A 42 5.56 0.38 -4.77
C ALA A 42 5.98 -0.21 -3.41
N THR A 43 5.42 0.30 -2.31
CA THR A 43 5.67 -0.23 -0.96
C THR A 43 5.10 -1.64 -0.79
N VAL A 44 3.86 -1.89 -1.23
CA VAL A 44 3.21 -3.22 -1.15
C VAL A 44 4.00 -4.27 -1.94
N VAL A 45 4.46 -3.94 -3.15
CA VAL A 45 5.33 -4.80 -3.94
C VAL A 45 6.64 -5.11 -3.21
N THR A 46 7.21 -4.11 -2.52
CA THR A 46 8.44 -4.29 -1.72
C THR A 46 8.19 -5.23 -0.54
N LEU A 47 7.12 -5.02 0.24
CA LEU A 47 6.73 -5.89 1.36
C LEU A 47 6.50 -7.34 0.89
N PHE A 48 5.87 -7.53 -0.27
CA PHE A 48 5.68 -8.86 -0.84
C PHE A 48 7.02 -9.52 -1.19
N ARG A 49 7.97 -8.76 -1.77
CA ARG A 49 9.32 -9.26 -2.09
C ARG A 49 10.14 -9.61 -0.86
N GLU A 50 9.87 -8.99 0.29
CA GLU A 50 10.52 -9.28 1.58
C GLU A 50 10.08 -10.61 2.21
N GLY A 51 9.04 -11.27 1.67
CA GLY A 51 8.63 -12.60 2.11
C GLY A 51 7.17 -12.71 2.57
N ASN A 52 6.40 -11.63 2.52
CA ASN A 52 4.97 -11.63 2.83
C ASN A 52 4.19 -12.19 1.63
N ARG A 53 4.27 -13.51 1.40
CA ARG A 53 3.87 -14.16 0.14
C ARG A 53 2.40 -14.56 0.09
N THR A 54 1.68 -14.46 1.20
CA THR A 54 0.24 -14.70 1.26
C THR A 54 -0.52 -13.40 1.54
N LEU A 55 -1.80 -13.37 1.16
CA LEU A 55 -2.65 -12.20 1.42
C LEU A 55 -2.69 -11.81 2.91
N PRO A 56 -2.90 -12.73 3.88
CA PRO A 56 -2.93 -12.35 5.30
C PRO A 56 -1.59 -11.80 5.81
N GLU A 57 -0.46 -12.37 5.38
CA GLU A 57 0.87 -11.86 5.74
C GLU A 57 1.10 -10.46 5.18
N LEU A 58 0.70 -10.23 3.93
CA LEU A 58 0.86 -8.94 3.27
C LEU A 58 -0.02 -7.86 3.92
N GLN A 59 -1.27 -8.17 4.26
CA GLN A 59 -2.16 -7.28 5.01
C GLN A 59 -1.60 -6.92 6.39
N ALA A 60 -1.02 -7.90 7.10
CA ALA A 60 -0.39 -7.66 8.39
C ALA A 60 0.83 -6.74 8.24
N ALA A 61 1.67 -6.96 7.22
CA ALA A 61 2.82 -6.12 6.93
C ALA A 61 2.41 -4.69 6.55
N ILE A 62 1.37 -4.51 5.73
CA ILE A 62 0.78 -3.21 5.38
C ILE A 62 0.32 -2.48 6.66
N SER A 63 -0.39 -3.17 7.54
CA SER A 63 -0.92 -2.59 8.79
C SER A 63 0.21 -2.19 9.76
N ALA A 64 1.30 -2.94 9.78
CA ALA A 64 2.49 -2.64 10.58
C ALA A 64 3.38 -1.55 9.95
N HIS A 65 3.26 -1.30 8.65
CA HIS A 65 4.09 -0.32 7.94
C HIS A 65 3.65 1.10 8.30
N ARG A 66 4.55 1.87 8.92
CA ARG A 66 4.26 3.18 9.52
C ARG A 66 3.51 4.14 8.61
N TRP A 67 3.84 4.20 7.32
CA TRP A 67 3.19 5.11 6.38
C TRP A 67 1.88 4.57 5.79
N LEU A 68 1.75 3.24 5.70
CA LEU A 68 0.54 2.62 5.16
C LEU A 68 -0.54 2.40 6.23
N SER A 69 -0.14 2.39 7.50
CA SER A 69 -1.05 2.35 8.64
C SER A 69 -2.11 3.44 8.51
N ARG A 70 -3.37 3.06 8.76
CA ARG A 70 -4.53 3.94 8.75
C ARG A 70 -4.29 5.22 9.55
N ASP A 71 -3.67 5.11 10.73
CA ASP A 71 -3.43 6.26 11.60
C ASP A 71 -2.52 7.30 10.94
N ALA A 72 -1.53 6.86 10.17
CA ALA A 72 -0.66 7.76 9.42
C ALA A 72 -1.37 8.42 8.24
N VAL A 73 -2.25 7.69 7.56
CA VAL A 73 -3.01 8.22 6.41
C VAL A 73 -4.08 9.23 6.84
N GLU A 74 -4.76 8.99 7.97
CA GLU A 74 -5.72 9.95 8.55
C GLU A 74 -5.06 11.29 8.91
N MET A 75 -3.83 11.28 9.44
CA MET A 75 -3.08 12.50 9.74
C MET A 75 -2.73 13.32 8.47
N VAL A 76 -2.48 12.64 7.34
CA VAL A 76 -2.25 13.29 6.04
C VAL A 76 -3.54 13.93 5.53
N LYS A 77 -4.67 13.22 5.58
CA LYS A 77 -5.97 13.75 5.14
C LYS A 77 -6.42 14.98 5.92
N VAL A 78 -6.22 15.00 7.24
CA VAL A 78 -6.52 16.16 8.09
C VAL A 78 -5.67 17.37 7.70
N SER A 79 -4.39 17.16 7.37
CA SER A 79 -3.49 18.26 6.98
C SER A 79 -3.87 18.88 5.63
N VAL A 80 -4.24 18.07 4.64
CA VAL A 80 -4.68 18.54 3.32
C VAL A 80 -6.02 19.28 3.40
N ASN A 81 -6.98 18.75 4.15
CA ASN A 81 -8.31 19.38 4.29
C ASN A 81 -8.27 20.73 5.04
N SER A 82 -7.33 20.92 5.97
CA SER A 82 -7.14 22.22 6.63
C SER A 82 -6.52 23.27 5.70
N ALA A 83 -5.60 22.88 4.81
CA ALA A 83 -5.01 23.80 3.84
C ALA A 83 -6.04 24.31 2.81
N ASN A 84 -6.98 23.44 2.39
CA ASN A 84 -7.97 23.78 1.37
C ASN A 84 -9.14 24.64 1.86
N LYS A 85 -9.30 24.85 3.18
CA LYS A 85 -10.34 25.71 3.77
C LYS A 85 -9.89 27.16 4.02
N ALA A 86 -8.62 27.47 3.80
CA ALA A 86 -8.03 28.78 4.07
C ALA A 86 -7.76 29.63 2.81
N SER A 87 -8.36 29.26 1.66
CA SER A 87 -8.27 30.01 0.39
C SER A 87 -9.64 30.51 -0.06
#